data_AF-A0A514WNM2-F1
#
_entry.id   AF-A0A514WNM2-F1
#
_cell.length_a   1.000
_cell.length_b   1.000
_cell.length_c   1.000
_cell.angle_alpha   90.00
_cell.angle_beta   90.00
_cell.angle_gamma   90.00
#
_symmetry.space_group_name_H-M   'P 1'
#
loop_
_entity.id
_entity.type
_entity.pdbx_description
1 polymer ?
#
loop_
_entity_poly.entity_id
_entity_poly.type
_entity_poly.pdbx_seq_one_letter_code
_entity_poly.pdbx_strand_id
1 'polypeptide(L)'
;MLELPFTQPLPVDRGLDLPGIMRTIADHSARPRYTFMVLDLITRVAGRGGAAGPLVRDGEQLVPIREWLSAAIAPSAARHHYRKATIEAVRRDLASRGMLPADMQEAERMVECEVADRVRISGMTAVSRAVSELVKAGLVKRHYQGYRVDHCNRGAQRQAVYTVPGHVLAALTRGAAT
;
A
#
# COMPACT_ATOMS: atom_id res chain seq x y z
N MET A 1 6.31 -5.96 62.39
CA MET A 1 6.56 -6.71 61.14
C MET A 1 5.44 -6.33 60.19
N LEU A 2 5.69 -5.35 59.32
CA LEU A 2 4.71 -4.81 58.37
C LEU A 2 5.05 -5.41 57.00
N GLU A 3 4.22 -6.33 56.54
CA GLU A 3 4.27 -6.90 55.20
C GLU A 3 3.95 -5.78 54.19
N LEU A 4 4.92 -5.42 53.35
CA LEU A 4 4.70 -4.55 52.20
C LEU A 4 4.01 -5.38 51.10
N PRO A 5 2.91 -4.90 50.49
CA PRO A 5 2.24 -5.66 49.44
C PRO A 5 3.18 -5.80 48.25
N PHE A 6 3.28 -7.04 47.75
CA PHE A 6 3.95 -7.39 46.51
C PHE A 6 3.62 -6.36 45.43
N THR A 7 4.63 -5.62 44.99
CA THR A 7 4.56 -4.83 43.75
C THR A 7 4.25 -5.81 42.63
N GLN A 8 2.97 -5.89 42.27
CA GLN A 8 2.54 -6.61 41.09
C GLN A 8 3.29 -5.99 39.91
N PRO A 9 4.11 -6.75 39.16
CA PRO A 9 4.77 -6.18 38.00
C PRO A 9 3.69 -5.65 37.06
N LEU A 10 3.83 -4.38 36.68
CA LEU A 10 3.01 -3.75 35.65
C LEU A 10 2.87 -4.74 34.48
N PRO A 11 1.66 -4.93 33.91
CA PRO A 11 1.49 -5.88 32.83
C PRO A 11 2.53 -5.57 31.76
N VAL A 12 3.45 -6.52 31.54
CA VAL A 12 4.40 -6.48 30.44
C VAL A 12 3.54 -6.21 29.23
N ASP A 13 3.73 -5.04 28.63
CA ASP A 13 3.09 -4.67 27.36
C ASP A 13 3.22 -5.91 26.49
N ARG A 14 2.12 -6.63 26.25
CA ARG A 14 2.12 -7.76 25.32
C ARG A 14 2.22 -7.10 23.96
N GLY A 15 3.44 -6.63 23.69
CA GLY A 15 3.78 -5.85 22.54
C GLY A 15 3.31 -6.64 21.36
N LEU A 16 2.59 -5.95 20.48
CA LEU A 16 2.11 -6.52 19.23
C LEU A 16 3.24 -7.37 18.61
N ASP A 17 2.95 -8.62 18.28
CA ASP A 17 3.84 -9.53 17.59
C ASP A 17 3.33 -9.74 16.16
N LEU A 18 4.09 -10.47 15.33
CA LEU A 18 3.68 -10.70 13.94
C LEU A 18 2.31 -11.41 13.82
N PRO A 19 2.01 -12.47 14.61
CA PRO A 19 0.67 -13.05 14.65
C PRO A 19 -0.42 -12.05 15.04
N GLY A 20 -0.14 -11.18 16.02
CA GLY A 20 -1.03 -10.10 16.45
C GLY A 20 -1.31 -9.09 15.34
N ILE A 21 -0.27 -8.67 14.59
CA ILE A 21 -0.43 -7.83 13.39
C ILE A 21 -1.34 -8.52 12.37
N MET A 22 -1.08 -9.78 12.07
CA MET A 22 -1.84 -10.52 11.07
C MET A 22 -3.31 -10.68 11.46
N ARG A 23 -3.60 -10.95 12.74
CA ARG A 23 -4.96 -11.02 13.27
C ARG A 23 -5.67 -9.67 13.15
N THR A 24 -5.03 -8.60 13.62
CA THR A 24 -5.55 -7.24 13.50
C THR A 24 -5.82 -6.86 12.04
N ILE A 25 -4.96 -7.26 11.10
CA ILE A 25 -5.22 -7.02 9.67
C ILE A 25 -6.43 -7.83 9.17
N ALA A 26 -6.55 -9.11 9.57
CA ALA A 26 -7.67 -9.96 9.17
C ALA A 26 -9.03 -9.43 9.65
N ASP A 27 -9.08 -8.80 10.82
CA ASP A 27 -10.31 -8.21 11.37
C ASP A 27 -10.76 -6.95 10.60
N HIS A 28 -9.83 -6.25 9.95
CA HIS A 28 -10.08 -4.96 9.29
C HIS A 28 -10.05 -5.01 7.75
N SER A 29 -9.55 -6.10 7.16
CA SER A 29 -9.31 -6.20 5.71
C SER A 29 -9.85 -7.49 5.12
N ALA A 30 -10.61 -7.37 4.03
CA ALA A 30 -11.02 -8.50 3.21
C ALA A 30 -9.85 -9.15 2.43
N ARG A 31 -8.66 -8.53 2.44
CA ARG A 31 -7.46 -8.99 1.71
C ARG A 31 -6.23 -8.95 2.62
N PRO A 32 -6.19 -9.74 3.71
CA PRO A 32 -5.19 -9.57 4.76
C PRO A 32 -3.75 -9.72 4.29
N ARG A 33 -3.49 -10.65 3.37
CA ARG A 33 -2.14 -10.82 2.77
C ARG A 33 -1.70 -9.59 1.97
N TYR A 34 -2.61 -9.02 1.18
CA TYR A 34 -2.32 -7.81 0.39
C TYR A 34 -2.06 -6.62 1.30
N THR A 35 -2.89 -6.44 2.32
CA THR A 35 -2.78 -5.36 3.29
C THR A 35 -1.51 -5.47 4.13
N PHE A 36 -1.10 -6.68 4.49
CA PHE A 36 0.19 -6.93 5.11
C PHE A 36 1.36 -6.59 4.18
N MET A 37 1.33 -6.98 2.90
CA MET A 37 2.38 -6.59 1.94
C MET A 37 2.53 -5.07 1.83
N VAL A 38 1.41 -4.34 1.84
CA VAL A 38 1.43 -2.86 1.87
C VAL A 38 2.10 -2.34 3.14
N LEU A 39 1.77 -2.90 4.31
CA LEU A 39 2.38 -2.52 5.59
C LEU A 39 3.88 -2.79 5.62
N ASP A 40 4.32 -3.96 5.12
CA ASP A 40 5.73 -4.33 5.04
C ASP A 40 6.51 -3.35 4.15
N LEU A 41 5.99 -3.04 2.96
CA LEU A 41 6.62 -2.07 2.05
C LEU A 41 6.69 -0.66 2.63
N ILE A 42 5.62 -0.19 3.29
CA ILE A 42 5.63 1.10 4.02
C ILE A 42 6.72 1.09 5.10
N THR A 43 6.84 0.00 5.84
CA THR A 43 7.82 -0.15 6.92
C THR A 43 9.26 -0.12 6.40
N ARG A 44 9.54 -0.79 5.28
CA ARG A 44 10.87 -0.77 4.64
C ARG A 44 11.31 0.63 4.25
N VAL A 45 10.40 1.41 3.65
CA VAL A 45 10.69 2.80 3.24
C VAL A 45 10.75 3.74 4.44
N ALA A 46 9.95 3.49 5.49
CA ALA A 46 9.96 4.29 6.70
C ALA A 46 11.30 4.23 7.44
N GLY A 47 12.02 3.09 7.32
CA GLY A 47 13.28 2.85 7.99
C GLY A 47 13.18 3.04 9.51
N ARG A 48 14.28 3.46 10.13
CA ARG A 48 14.33 3.71 11.59
C ARG A 48 13.56 4.97 12.03
N GLY A 49 13.27 5.89 11.08
CA GLY A 49 12.54 7.13 11.36
C GLY A 49 11.03 6.94 11.47
N GLY A 50 10.51 5.79 11.04
CA GLY A 50 9.10 5.44 11.15
C GLY A 50 8.16 6.23 10.25
N ALA A 51 8.67 7.10 9.37
CA ALA A 51 7.89 7.88 8.41
C ALA A 51 8.31 7.56 6.97
N ALA A 52 7.35 7.22 6.11
CA ALA A 52 7.55 6.91 4.71
C ALA A 52 6.83 7.93 3.81
N GLY A 53 7.55 8.47 2.83
CA GLY A 53 7.06 9.48 1.90
C GLY A 53 7.40 10.92 2.34
N PRO A 54 6.95 11.94 1.59
CA PRO A 54 5.98 11.85 0.50
C PRO A 54 6.53 11.23 -0.80
N LEU A 55 7.84 11.39 -1.03
CA LEU A 55 8.57 10.80 -2.15
C LEU A 55 9.43 9.63 -1.65
N VAL A 56 9.57 8.62 -2.50
CA VAL A 56 10.40 7.43 -2.27
C VAL A 56 11.44 7.38 -3.38
N ARG A 57 12.69 7.07 -3.01
CA ARG A 57 13.74 6.84 -4.00
C ARG A 57 13.58 5.47 -4.64
N ASP A 58 13.45 5.46 -5.96
CA ASP A 58 13.38 4.26 -6.80
C ASP A 58 14.46 4.38 -7.88
N GLY A 59 15.60 3.73 -7.65
CA GLY A 59 16.83 3.99 -8.40
C GLY A 59 17.25 5.47 -8.32
N GLU A 60 17.40 6.10 -9.47
CA GLU A 60 17.76 7.53 -9.60
C GLU A 60 16.55 8.48 -9.47
N GLN A 61 15.32 7.95 -9.46
CA GLN A 61 14.10 8.76 -9.46
C GLN A 61 13.51 8.93 -8.06
N LEU A 62 12.81 10.06 -7.85
CA LEU A 62 11.96 10.28 -6.69
C LEU A 62 10.51 10.18 -7.13
N VAL A 63 9.80 9.16 -6.65
CA VAL A 63 8.42 8.86 -7.03
C VAL A 63 7.47 9.02 -5.84
N PRO A 64 6.23 9.48 -6.05
CA PRO A 64 5.23 9.53 -4.98
C PRO A 64 5.01 8.16 -4.34
N ILE A 65 4.97 8.09 -3.01
CA ILE A 65 4.89 6.81 -2.28
C ILE A 65 3.71 5.92 -2.70
N ARG A 66 2.58 6.51 -3.08
CA ARG A 66 1.41 5.73 -3.53
C ARG A 66 1.66 5.04 -4.86
N GLU A 67 2.30 5.74 -5.79
CA GLU A 67 2.66 5.20 -7.10
C GLU A 67 3.72 4.12 -6.93
N TRP A 68 4.72 4.38 -6.10
CA TRP A 68 5.74 3.39 -5.74
C TRP A 68 5.13 2.13 -5.12
N LEU A 69 4.24 2.24 -4.14
CA LEU A 69 3.56 1.09 -3.54
C LEU A 69 2.75 0.29 -4.57
N SER A 70 2.02 0.99 -5.46
CA SER A 70 1.26 0.33 -6.51
C SER A 70 2.17 -0.45 -7.46
N ALA A 71 3.29 0.14 -7.85
CA ALA A 71 4.28 -0.47 -8.72
C ALA A 71 5.01 -1.64 -8.04
N ALA A 72 5.42 -1.50 -6.78
CA ALA A 72 6.15 -2.52 -6.03
C ALA A 72 5.34 -3.80 -5.77
N ILE A 73 4.00 -3.69 -5.68
CA ILE A 73 3.11 -4.84 -5.44
C ILE A 73 2.70 -5.53 -6.75
N ALA A 74 2.69 -4.81 -7.87
CA ALA A 74 2.24 -5.32 -9.17
C ALA A 74 2.98 -6.59 -9.65
N PRO A 75 4.30 -6.79 -9.41
CA PRO A 75 5.01 -8.00 -9.82
C PRO A 75 4.57 -9.26 -9.07
N SER A 76 4.00 -9.17 -7.87
CA SER A 76 3.92 -10.33 -6.97
C SER A 76 2.58 -11.08 -6.97
N ALA A 77 1.47 -10.48 -7.46
CA ALA A 77 0.14 -11.00 -7.11
C ALA A 77 -0.70 -11.65 -8.23
N ALA A 78 -0.46 -11.42 -9.54
CA ALA A 78 -1.38 -11.93 -10.58
C ALA A 78 -0.83 -11.95 -12.02
N ARG A 79 0.43 -12.35 -12.23
CA ARG A 79 1.15 -12.09 -13.49
C ARG A 79 0.55 -12.64 -14.79
N HIS A 80 -0.36 -13.63 -14.80
CA HIS A 80 -0.86 -14.21 -16.07
C HIS A 80 -2.38 -14.17 -16.28
N HIS A 81 -3.20 -14.63 -15.35
CA HIS A 81 -4.65 -14.72 -15.59
C HIS A 81 -5.37 -13.35 -15.54
N TYR A 82 -5.01 -12.49 -14.60
CA TYR A 82 -5.60 -11.14 -14.50
C TYR A 82 -5.19 -10.25 -15.68
N ARG A 83 -3.94 -10.37 -16.13
CA ARG A 83 -3.42 -9.62 -17.28
C ARG A 83 -4.15 -10.02 -18.56
N LYS A 84 -4.38 -11.33 -18.81
CA LYS A 84 -5.11 -11.80 -20.00
C LYS A 84 -6.58 -11.32 -20.02
N ALA A 85 -7.30 -11.48 -18.92
CA ALA A 85 -8.70 -11.00 -18.82
C ALA A 85 -8.80 -9.47 -18.96
N THR A 86 -7.83 -8.73 -18.41
CA THR A 86 -7.76 -7.27 -18.57
C THR A 86 -7.45 -6.87 -20.01
N ILE A 87 -6.52 -7.55 -20.69
CA ILE A 87 -6.22 -7.35 -22.11
C ILE A 87 -7.47 -7.58 -22.95
N GLU A 88 -8.16 -8.71 -22.77
CA GLU A 88 -9.38 -9.02 -23.51
C GLU A 88 -10.51 -8.00 -23.26
N ALA A 89 -10.64 -7.51 -22.04
CA ALA A 89 -11.61 -6.47 -21.70
C ALA A 89 -11.26 -5.11 -22.33
N VAL A 90 -9.98 -4.70 -22.29
CA VAL A 90 -9.49 -3.45 -22.89
C VAL A 90 -9.63 -3.49 -24.41
N ARG A 91 -9.27 -4.61 -25.04
CA ARG A 91 -9.40 -4.77 -26.50
C ARG A 91 -10.85 -4.70 -26.95
N ARG A 92 -11.78 -5.36 -26.23
CA ARG A 92 -13.22 -5.27 -26.49
C ARG A 92 -13.74 -3.84 -26.33
N ASP A 93 -13.30 -3.15 -25.28
CA ASP A 93 -13.70 -1.78 -25.00
C ASP A 93 -13.20 -0.80 -26.08
N LEU A 94 -11.93 -0.86 -26.47
CA LEU A 94 -11.37 -0.07 -27.57
C LEU A 94 -12.04 -0.37 -28.91
N ALA A 95 -12.33 -1.64 -29.21
CA ALA A 95 -13.07 -2.05 -30.40
C ALA A 95 -14.49 -1.48 -30.40
N SER A 96 -15.19 -1.54 -29.27
CA SER A 96 -16.56 -1.01 -29.14
C SER A 96 -16.63 0.51 -29.34
N ARG A 97 -15.53 1.21 -29.04
CA ARG A 97 -15.38 2.66 -29.26
C ARG A 97 -14.83 3.02 -30.64
N GLY A 98 -14.50 2.04 -31.48
CA GLY A 98 -13.89 2.26 -32.79
C GLY A 98 -12.49 2.87 -32.73
N MET A 99 -11.77 2.67 -31.62
CA MET A 99 -10.47 3.32 -31.37
C MET A 99 -9.26 2.48 -31.78
N LEU A 100 -9.45 1.21 -32.16
CA LEU A 100 -8.35 0.34 -32.59
C LEU A 100 -7.86 0.74 -33.99
N PRO A 101 -6.56 1.05 -34.15
CA PRO A 101 -5.95 1.28 -35.46
C PRO A 101 -6.03 0.06 -36.38
N ALA A 102 -5.98 0.31 -37.69
CA ALA A 102 -5.91 -0.77 -38.69
C ALA A 102 -4.54 -1.47 -38.70
N ASP A 103 -3.46 -0.76 -38.34
CA ASP A 103 -2.16 -1.38 -38.11
C ASP A 103 -2.21 -2.24 -36.84
N MET A 104 -1.96 -3.53 -37.02
CA MET A 104 -1.93 -4.51 -35.93
C MET A 104 -0.86 -4.20 -34.88
N GLN A 105 0.30 -3.66 -35.28
CA GLN A 105 1.37 -3.33 -34.32
C GLN A 105 1.02 -2.08 -33.51
N GLU A 106 0.40 -1.09 -34.13
CA GLU A 106 -0.09 0.10 -33.43
C GLU A 106 -1.27 -0.23 -32.50
N ALA A 107 -2.18 -1.12 -32.93
CA ALA A 107 -3.27 -1.60 -32.11
C ALA A 107 -2.79 -2.37 -30.88
N GLU A 108 -1.77 -3.23 -31.01
CA GLU A 108 -1.22 -3.94 -29.85
C GLU A 108 -0.56 -2.97 -28.87
N ARG A 109 0.24 -2.02 -29.37
CA ARG A 109 0.85 -0.96 -28.52
C ARG A 109 -0.20 -0.16 -27.76
N MET A 110 -1.30 0.22 -28.41
CA MET A 110 -2.40 0.94 -27.76
C MET A 110 -3.08 0.11 -26.67
N VAL A 111 -3.36 -1.17 -26.95
CA VAL A 111 -3.93 -2.09 -25.95
C VAL A 111 -2.99 -2.26 -24.76
N GLU A 112 -1.69 -2.42 -25.00
CA GLU A 112 -0.69 -2.54 -23.93
C GLU A 112 -0.62 -1.28 -23.05
N CYS A 113 -0.64 -0.09 -23.65
CA CYS A 113 -0.68 1.18 -22.93
C CYS A 113 -1.93 1.30 -22.05
N GLU A 114 -3.12 1.03 -22.61
CA GLU A 114 -4.39 1.10 -21.87
C GLU A 114 -4.48 0.05 -20.76
N VAL A 115 -3.97 -1.16 -20.99
CA VAL A 115 -3.86 -2.20 -19.95
C VAL A 115 -2.93 -1.73 -18.83
N ALA A 116 -1.77 -1.16 -19.17
CA ALA A 116 -0.83 -0.64 -18.18
C ALA A 116 -1.48 0.47 -17.33
N ASP A 117 -2.21 1.39 -17.95
CA ASP A 117 -2.92 2.46 -17.25
C ASP A 117 -4.04 1.93 -16.34
N ARG A 118 -4.84 0.99 -16.82
CA ARG A 118 -5.92 0.39 -16.02
C ARG A 118 -5.38 -0.39 -14.83
N VAL A 119 -4.29 -1.14 -15.02
CA VAL A 119 -3.58 -1.85 -13.95
C VAL A 119 -3.03 -0.85 -12.94
N ARG A 120 -2.42 0.25 -13.39
CA ARG A 120 -1.92 1.32 -12.52
C ARG A 120 -3.04 1.96 -11.69
N ILE A 121 -4.15 2.35 -12.31
CA ILE A 121 -5.30 2.95 -11.62
C ILE A 121 -5.93 1.99 -10.61
N SER A 122 -6.11 0.73 -11.00
CA SER A 122 -6.62 -0.33 -10.13
C SER A 122 -5.67 -0.59 -8.95
N GLY A 123 -4.36 -0.63 -9.20
CA GLY A 123 -3.33 -0.79 -8.18
C GLY A 123 -3.34 0.37 -7.18
N MET A 124 -3.42 1.61 -7.67
CA MET A 124 -3.54 2.80 -6.84
C MET A 124 -4.79 2.78 -5.95
N THR A 125 -5.92 2.33 -6.48
CA THR A 125 -7.17 2.18 -5.73
C THR A 125 -7.03 1.11 -4.65
N ALA A 126 -6.43 -0.05 -4.99
CA ALA A 126 -6.20 -1.13 -4.05
C ALA A 126 -5.24 -0.72 -2.92
N VAL A 127 -4.15 0.00 -3.22
CA VAL A 127 -3.23 0.56 -2.22
C VAL A 127 -3.96 1.55 -1.32
N SER A 128 -4.72 2.49 -1.89
CA SER A 128 -5.48 3.48 -1.10
C SER A 128 -6.45 2.82 -0.12
N ARG A 129 -7.12 1.75 -0.57
CA ARG A 129 -8.00 0.95 0.28
C ARG A 129 -7.23 0.25 1.39
N ALA A 130 -6.17 -0.49 1.06
CA ALA A 130 -5.36 -1.21 2.05
C ALA A 130 -4.76 -0.26 3.10
N VAL A 131 -4.24 0.90 2.68
CA VAL A 131 -3.76 1.94 3.61
C VAL A 131 -4.89 2.43 4.51
N SER A 132 -6.10 2.62 3.97
CA SER A 132 -7.24 3.05 4.78
C SER A 132 -7.65 1.98 5.80
N GLU A 133 -7.54 0.69 5.46
CA GLU A 133 -7.75 -0.42 6.39
C GLU A 133 -6.66 -0.48 7.47
N LEU A 134 -5.38 -0.27 7.11
CA LEU A 134 -4.27 -0.15 8.06
C LEU A 134 -4.41 1.03 9.03
N VAL A 135 -4.93 2.16 8.54
CA VAL A 135 -5.21 3.33 9.38
C VAL A 135 -6.35 3.03 10.37
N LYS A 136 -7.42 2.39 9.91
CA LYS A 136 -8.53 1.97 10.79
C LYS A 136 -8.07 0.97 11.86
N ALA A 137 -7.15 0.07 11.49
CA ALA A 137 -6.54 -0.91 12.37
C ALA A 137 -5.51 -0.31 13.36
N GLY A 138 -5.19 0.98 13.25
CA GLY A 138 -4.18 1.64 14.09
C GLY A 138 -2.73 1.27 13.76
N LEU A 139 -2.49 0.53 12.68
CA LEU A 139 -1.17 0.03 12.28
C LEU A 139 -0.34 1.07 11.50
N VAL A 140 -1.00 2.09 10.93
CA VAL A 140 -0.37 3.19 10.20
C VAL A 140 -1.12 4.49 10.52
N LYS A 141 -0.40 5.60 10.61
CA LYS A 141 -0.98 6.95 10.59
C LYS A 141 -0.75 7.58 9.23
N ARG A 142 -1.75 8.29 8.70
CA ARG A 142 -1.66 8.99 7.41
C ARG A 142 -1.71 10.50 7.64
N HIS A 143 -0.72 11.20 7.11
CA HIS A 143 -0.73 12.66 7.00
C HIS A 143 -0.40 13.07 5.55
N TYR A 144 -0.47 14.37 5.30
CA TYR A 144 -0.41 14.93 3.94
C TYR A 144 0.47 16.18 3.92
N GLN A 145 1.55 16.15 3.14
CA GLN A 145 2.50 17.24 2.95
C GLN A 145 2.31 17.90 1.57
N GLY A 146 2.58 19.20 1.44
CA GLY A 146 2.46 19.96 0.19
C GLY A 146 1.54 21.18 0.28
N TYR A 147 1.52 22.00 -0.77
CA TYR A 147 0.80 23.28 -0.81
C TYR A 147 -0.69 23.09 -1.12
N ARG A 148 -1.56 23.80 -0.39
CA ARG A 148 -3.02 23.69 -0.50
C ARG A 148 -3.55 24.70 -1.53
N VAL A 149 -3.77 24.28 -2.77
CA VAL A 149 -4.62 25.03 -3.72
C VAL A 149 -5.97 24.31 -3.80
N ASP A 150 -7.02 25.09 -3.60
CA ASP A 150 -8.44 24.76 -3.38
C ASP A 150 -9.00 23.45 -3.98
N HIS A 151 -9.65 22.60 -3.16
CA HIS A 151 -11.03 22.10 -3.37
C HIS A 151 -11.47 21.08 -2.29
N CYS A 152 -12.78 20.90 -2.13
CA CYS A 152 -13.42 20.00 -1.17
C CYS A 152 -13.49 18.52 -1.58
N ASN A 153 -13.12 18.14 -2.82
CA ASN A 153 -13.05 16.71 -3.23
C ASN A 153 -12.16 16.41 -4.47
N ARG A 154 -11.17 17.25 -4.79
CA ARG A 154 -10.10 16.93 -5.75
C ARG A 154 -8.75 17.35 -5.18
N GLY A 155 -7.77 16.45 -5.25
CA GLY A 155 -6.50 16.53 -4.54
C GLY A 155 -5.82 17.89 -4.64
N ALA A 156 -5.65 18.53 -3.49
CA ALA A 156 -4.88 19.76 -3.31
C ALA A 156 -3.36 19.52 -3.49
N GLN A 157 -2.95 18.72 -4.47
CA GLN A 157 -1.58 18.21 -4.72
C GLN A 157 -0.83 17.65 -3.48
N ARG A 158 -1.53 17.44 -2.36
CA ARG A 158 -0.91 16.96 -1.12
C ARG A 158 -0.49 15.51 -1.30
N GLN A 159 0.76 15.26 -1.03
CA GLN A 159 1.36 13.94 -1.12
C GLN A 159 1.21 13.23 0.22
N ALA A 160 0.85 11.95 0.16
CA ALA A 160 0.64 11.14 1.34
C ALA A 160 1.98 10.83 2.02
N VAL A 161 1.99 10.92 3.34
CA VAL A 161 3.09 10.44 4.17
C VAL A 161 2.50 9.49 5.21
N TYR A 162 3.15 8.36 5.41
CA TYR A 162 2.69 7.31 6.31
C TYR A 162 3.65 7.17 7.48
N THR A 163 3.13 7.13 8.69
CA THR A 163 3.92 6.91 9.90
C THR A 163 3.53 5.57 10.52
N VAL A 164 4.51 4.68 10.69
CA VAL A 164 4.32 3.39 11.36
C VAL A 164 4.62 3.57 12.85
N PRO A 165 3.68 3.21 13.76
CA PRO A 165 3.94 3.29 15.20
C PRO A 165 5.14 2.43 15.61
N GLY A 166 5.92 2.89 16.59
CA GLY A 166 7.15 2.20 17.02
C GLY A 166 6.92 0.75 17.48
N HIS A 167 5.79 0.46 18.14
CA HIS A 167 5.45 -0.91 18.55
C HIS A 167 5.20 -1.84 17.35
N VAL A 168 4.61 -1.33 16.25
CA VAL A 168 4.40 -2.08 15.00
C VAL A 168 5.74 -2.33 14.29
N LEU A 169 6.61 -1.32 14.22
CA LEU A 169 7.97 -1.48 13.66
C LEU A 169 8.77 -2.54 14.42
N ALA A 170 8.72 -2.48 15.75
CA ALA A 170 9.41 -3.43 16.61
C ALA A 170 8.85 -4.85 16.45
N ALA A 171 7.53 -5.00 16.31
CA ALA A 171 6.88 -6.28 16.04
C ALA A 171 7.37 -6.92 14.73
N LEU A 172 7.39 -6.13 13.65
CA LEU A 172 7.82 -6.59 12.32
C LEU A 172 9.30 -6.94 12.29
N THR A 173 10.13 -6.17 13.00
CA THR A 173 11.58 -6.42 13.07
C THR A 173 11.91 -7.68 13.88
N ARG A 174 11.21 -7.91 15.01
CA ARG A 174 11.36 -9.14 15.80
C ARG A 174 10.95 -10.38 15.00
N GLY A 175 9.81 -10.30 14.29
CA GLY A 175 9.32 -11.41 13.48
C GLY A 175 10.19 -11.75 12.26
N ALA A 176 11.06 -10.82 11.80
CA ALA A 176 12.00 -11.07 10.72
C ALA A 176 13.34 -11.67 11.18
N ALA A 177 13.62 -11.65 12.49
CA ALA A 177 14.85 -12.16 13.09
C ALA A 177 14.70 -13.58 13.67
N THR A 178 13.54 -14.21 13.47
CA THR A 178 13.23 -15.59 13.89
C THR A 178 13.16 -16.49 12.66
#